data_AF-G0QG98-F1
#
_entry.id   AF-G0QG98-F1
#
_cell.length_a   1.000
_cell.length_b   1.000
_cell.length_c   1.000
_cell.angle_alpha   90.00
_cell.angle_beta   90.00
_cell.angle_gamma   90.00
#
_symmetry.space_group_name_H-M   'P 1'
#
loop_
_entity.id
_entity.type
_entity.pdbx_description
1 polymer ?
#
loop_
_entity_poly.entity_id
_entity_poly.type
_entity_poly.pdbx_seq_one_letter_code
_entity_poly.pdbx_strand_id
1 'polypeptide(L)' 'MKLQITDPHGQAKITVPKKFVQAKEWEDGQDLEFKINNKGNLELEENN' A
#
# COMPACT_ATOMS: atom_id res chain seq x y z
N MET A 1 -15.90 -4.07 -9.73
CA MET A 1 -15.94 -4.18 -8.25
C MET A 1 -14.90 -3.21 -7.71
N LYS A 2 -15.30 -2.15 -7.01
CA LYS A 2 -14.36 -1.22 -6.35
C LYS A 2 -14.03 -1.81 -4.98
N LEU A 3 -12.77 -2.15 -4.73
CA LEU A 3 -12.29 -2.50 -3.38
C LEU A 3 -12.15 -1.19 -2.60
N GLN A 4 -13.14 -0.91 -1.75
CA GLN A 4 -13.13 0.23 -0.84
C GLN A 4 -13.02 -0.36 0.57
N ILE A 5 -11.81 -0.39 1.12
CA ILE A 5 -11.58 -0.80 2.51
C ILE A 5 -11.70 0.48 3.34
N THR A 6 -12.89 0.73 3.87
CA THR A 6 -13.13 1.85 4.79
C THR A 6 -13.22 1.26 6.19
N ASP A 7 -12.22 1.53 7.03
CA ASP A 7 -12.44 1.50 8.47
C ASP A 7 -13.50 2.57 8.80
N PRO A 8 -14.41 2.38 9.76
CA PRO A 8 -15.38 3.40 10.20
C PRO A 8 -14.78 4.79 10.51
N HIS A 9 -13.46 4.93 10.62
CA HIS A 9 -12.73 6.19 10.78
C HIS A 9 -12.14 6.80 9.48
N GLY A 10 -12.44 6.25 8.30
CA GLY A 10 -11.99 6.81 7.01
C GLY A 10 -10.55 6.51 6.63
N GLN A 11 -9.86 5.64 7.38
CA GLN A 11 -8.49 5.20 7.08
C GLN A 11 -8.52 3.76 6.53
N ALA A 12 -7.91 3.54 5.36
CA ALA A 12 -7.73 2.21 4.82
C ALA A 12 -6.37 1.67 5.29
N LYS A 13 -6.36 0.57 6.05
CA LYS A 13 -5.11 -0.07 6.50
C LYS A 13 -4.83 -1.30 5.66
N ILE A 14 -3.62 -1.39 5.11
CA ILE A 14 -3.10 -2.58 4.44
C ILE A 14 -1.94 -3.12 5.26
N THR A 15 -1.97 -4.41 5.60
CA THR A 15 -0.84 -5.07 6.26
C THR A 15 0.05 -5.72 5.20
N VAL A 16 1.27 -5.20 5.05
CA VAL A 16 2.28 -5.77 4.17
C VAL A 16 3.12 -6.78 4.97
N PRO A 17 3.29 -8.03 4.50
CA PRO A 17 4.15 -9.00 5.17
C PRO A 17 5.59 -8.50 5.29
N LYS A 18 6.20 -8.69 6.46
CA LYS A 18 7.55 -8.19 6.79
C LYS A 18 8.63 -8.52 5.77
N LYS A 19 8.56 -9.69 5.12
CA LYS A 19 9.50 -10.10 4.07
C LYS A 19 9.52 -9.15 2.87
N PHE A 20 8.39 -8.53 2.52
CA PHE A 20 8.32 -7.57 1.41
C PHE A 20 8.84 -6.21 1.82
N VAL A 21 8.52 -5.76 3.04
CA VAL A 21 9.07 -4.54 3.65
C VAL A 21 10.60 -4.59 3.67
N GLN A 22 11.18 -5.71 4.12
CA GLN A 22 12.63 -5.92 4.13
C GLN A 22 13.24 -5.98 2.73
N ALA A 23 12.60 -6.68 1.78
CA ALA A 23 13.09 -6.79 0.41
C ALA A 23 13.04 -5.44 -0.35
N LYS A 24 12.17 -4.53 0.08
CA LYS A 24 12.05 -3.16 -0.45
C LYS A 24 12.75 -2.12 0.41
N GLU A 25 13.38 -2.54 1.51
CA GLU A 25 14.08 -1.66 2.45
C GLU A 25 13.19 -0.50 2.96
N TRP A 26 11.89 -0.73 3.07
CA TRP A 26 10.98 0.29 3.58
C TRP A 26 11.15 0.50 5.09
N GLU A 27 11.16 1.76 5.50
CA GLU A 27 11.28 2.19 6.88
C GLU A 27 9.91 2.40 7.55
N ASP A 28 9.89 2.34 8.88
CA ASP A 28 8.67 2.69 9.63
C ASP A 28 8.36 4.18 9.46
N GLY A 29 7.11 4.49 9.11
CA GLY A 29 6.69 5.86 8.80
C GLY A 29 7.10 6.37 7.42
N GLN A 30 7.64 5.53 6.53
CA GLN A 30 7.95 5.92 5.15
C GLN A 30 6.67 6.20 4.34
N ASP A 31 6.69 7.31 3.59
CA ASP A 31 5.61 7.67 2.68
C ASP A 31 5.66 6.78 1.41
N LEU A 32 4.56 6.05 1.18
CA LEU A 32 4.38 5.19 0.01
C LEU A 32 3.19 5.67 -0.83
N GLU A 33 3.35 5.62 -2.13
CA GLU A 33 2.27 5.92 -3.08
C GLU A 33 1.53 4.64 -3.47
N PHE A 34 0.20 4.71 -3.49
CA PHE A 34 -0.68 3.62 -3.91
C PHE A 34 -1.20 3.89 -5.32
N LYS A 35 -0.93 2.99 -6.26
CA LYS A 35 -1.41 3.09 -7.66
C LYS A 35 -2.19 1.85 -8.06
N ILE A 36 -3.15 2.01 -8.96
CA ILE A 36 -3.80 0.90 -9.65
C ILE A 36 -3.25 0.85 -11.08
N ASN A 37 -2.59 -0.25 -11.44
CA ASN A 37 -2.05 -0.41 -12.78
C ASN A 37 -3.15 -0.75 -13.80
N ASN A 38 -2.80 -0.80 -15.10
CA ASN A 38 -3.73 -1.11 -16.18
C ASN A 38 -4.32 -2.54 -16.14
N LYS A 39 -3.77 -3.43 -15.31
CA LYS A 39 -4.28 -4.79 -15.07
C LYS A 39 -5.24 -4.84 -13.87
N GLY A 40 -5.45 -3.73 -13.17
CA GLY A 40 -6.30 -3.66 -11.98
C GLY A 40 -5.62 -4.13 -10.69
N ASN A 41 -4.28 -4.26 -10.69
CA ASN A 41 -3.54 -4.60 -9.48
C ASN A 41 -3.20 -3.34 -8.68
N LEU A 42 -3.19 -3.46 -7.36
CA LEU A 42 -2.63 -2.45 -6.46
C LEU A 42 -1.11 -2.57 -6.44
N GLU A 43 -0.43 -1.47 -6.76
CA GLU A 43 1.02 -1.31 -6.70
C GLU A 43 1.36 -0.30 -5.61
N LEU A 44 2.45 -0.59 -4.88
CA LEU A 44 3.02 0.26 -3.85
C LEU A 44 4.40 0.71 -4.35
N GLU A 45 4.60 2.03 -4.44
CA GLU A 45 5.85 2.64 -4.90
C GLU A 45 6.37 3.63 -3.86
N GLU A 46 7.68 3.83 -3.83
CA GLU A 46 8.32 4.85 -3.01
C GLU A 46 8.00 6.23 -3.57
N ASN A 47 7.66 7.18 -2.69
CA ASN A 47 7.46 8.56 -3.08
C ASN A 47 8.84 9.23 -3.24
N ASN A 48 9.18 9.68 -4.45
CA ASN A 48 10.43 10.39 -4.76
C ASN A 48 10.29 11.90 -4.53
#